data_AF-A0A7C7PF97-F1
#
_entry.id   AF-A0A7C7PF97-F1
#
_cell.length_a   1.000
_cell.length_b   1.000
_cell.length_c   1.000
_cell.angle_alpha   90.00
_cell.angle_beta   90.00
_cell.angle_gamma   90.00
#
_symmetry.space_group_name_H-M   'P 1'
#
loop_
_entity.id
_entity.type
_entity.pdbx_description
1 polymer ?
#
loop_
_entity_poly.entity_id
_entity_poly.type
_entity_poly.pdbx_seq_one_letter_code
_entity_poly.pdbx_strand_id
1 'polypeptide(L)'
;DNVEDAMGHVRFLLFYLLCGVLAALAQLGIDPASTTPLIGASGAISGVLGAYLILHPKAKVLVPVVVIPLYLPAWLLLVFWFGFQFVALADGGSSNVAWWAHIGGFVAGATLIPFFRYRAVPLFGMGDPPGGVTLRRGVGWQRAQKGRDGSRRGPWG
;
A
#
# COMPACT_ATOMS: atom_id res chain seq x y z
N ASP A 1 7.07 5.83 -2.72
CA ASP A 1 7.89 6.07 -1.53
C ASP A 1 7.26 5.62 -0.22
N ASN A 2 6.04 6.02 0.14
CA ASN A 2 5.53 5.69 1.49
C ASN A 2 5.53 4.21 1.92
N VAL A 3 5.27 3.25 1.01
CA VAL A 3 5.38 1.81 1.30
C VAL A 3 6.84 1.38 1.49
N GLU A 4 7.75 1.96 0.71
CA GLU A 4 9.18 1.74 0.83
C GLU A 4 9.73 2.39 2.10
N ASP A 5 9.30 3.60 2.45
CA ASP A 5 9.63 4.28 3.71
C ASP A 5 9.21 3.46 4.94
N ALA A 6 8.09 2.74 4.83
CA ALA A 6 7.58 1.89 5.90
C ALA A 6 8.49 0.70 6.22
N MET A 7 9.42 0.31 5.33
CA MET A 7 10.26 -0.89 5.50
C MET A 7 11.74 -0.74 5.10
N GLY A 8 12.12 0.33 4.39
CA GLY A 8 13.43 0.56 3.79
C GLY A 8 13.65 -0.16 2.45
N HIS A 9 14.55 0.40 1.64
CA HIS A 9 14.81 -0.01 0.25
C HIS A 9 15.07 -1.52 0.04
N VAL A 10 15.90 -2.14 0.91
CA VAL A 10 16.25 -3.56 0.75
C VAL A 10 15.05 -4.46 1.00
N ARG A 11 14.28 -4.18 2.07
CA ARG A 11 13.07 -4.95 2.37
C ARG A 11 11.99 -4.71 1.34
N PHE A 12 11.89 -3.49 0.82
CA PHE A 12 10.99 -3.15 -0.27
C PHE A 12 11.29 -3.92 -1.54
N LEU A 13 12.57 -4.03 -1.94
CA LEU A 13 12.96 -4.83 -3.09
C LEU A 13 12.56 -6.31 -2.91
N LEU A 14 12.86 -6.90 -1.75
CA LEU A 14 12.47 -8.28 -1.45
C LEU A 14 10.94 -8.47 -1.44
N PHE A 15 10.23 -7.52 -0.83
CA PHE A 15 8.77 -7.50 -0.78
C PHE A 15 8.17 -7.42 -2.18
N TYR A 16 8.69 -6.54 -3.03
CA TYR A 16 8.24 -6.35 -4.41
C TYR A 16 8.43 -7.64 -5.24
N LEU A 17 9.61 -8.25 -5.16
CA LEU A 17 9.89 -9.51 -5.85
C LEU A 17 9.00 -10.65 -5.34
N LEU A 18 8.80 -10.75 -4.02
CA LEU A 18 7.94 -11.76 -3.42
C LEU A 18 6.47 -11.58 -3.85
N CYS A 19 5.97 -10.34 -3.91
CA CYS A 19 4.64 -10.05 -4.44
C CYS A 19 4.52 -10.47 -5.91
N GLY A 20 5.54 -10.22 -6.73
CA GLY A 20 5.58 -10.65 -8.12
C GLY A 20 5.54 -12.17 -8.27
N VAL A 21 6.29 -12.91 -7.45
CA VAL A 21 6.27 -14.38 -7.43
C VAL A 21 4.90 -14.90 -7.01
N LEU A 22 4.32 -14.38 -5.92
CA LEU A 22 3.00 -14.83 -5.45
C LEU A 22 1.88 -14.47 -6.42
N ALA A 23 1.97 -13.32 -7.11
CA ALA A 23 1.07 -12.94 -8.19
C ALA A 23 1.15 -13.94 -9.35
N ALA A 24 2.37 -14.30 -9.77
CA ALA A 24 2.58 -15.30 -10.81
C ALA A 24 2.01 -16.67 -10.42
N LEU A 25 2.24 -17.11 -9.18
CA LEU A 25 1.71 -18.37 -8.67
C LEU A 25 0.18 -18.36 -8.59
N ALA A 26 -0.45 -17.23 -8.25
CA ALA A 26 -1.90 -17.10 -8.24
C ALA A 26 -2.50 -17.26 -9.64
N GLN A 27 -1.88 -16.64 -10.67
CA GLN A 27 -2.32 -16.81 -12.06
C GLN A 27 -2.13 -18.25 -12.53
N LEU A 28 -0.95 -18.85 -12.30
CA LEU A 28 -0.66 -20.23 -12.70
C LEU A 28 -1.53 -21.26 -11.97
N GLY A 29 -1.88 -21.03 -10.71
CA GLY A 29 -2.70 -21.94 -9.93
C GLY A 29 -4.18 -21.96 -10.34
N ILE A 30 -4.68 -20.84 -10.88
CA ILE A 30 -6.10 -20.70 -11.27
C ILE A 30 -6.29 -20.91 -12.77
N ASP A 31 -5.40 -20.37 -13.59
CA ASP A 31 -5.42 -20.50 -15.05
C ASP A 31 -4.04 -20.98 -15.58
N PRO A 32 -3.71 -22.26 -15.37
CA PRO A 32 -2.42 -22.84 -15.78
C PRO A 32 -2.24 -22.93 -17.30
N ALA A 33 -3.32 -22.87 -18.07
CA ALA A 33 -3.29 -22.94 -19.53
C ALA A 33 -3.14 -21.54 -20.18
N SER A 34 -3.06 -20.49 -19.38
CA SER A 34 -2.97 -19.11 -19.85
C SER A 34 -1.71 -18.89 -20.70
N THR A 35 -1.89 -18.38 -21.91
CA THR A 35 -0.79 -17.90 -22.78
C THR A 35 -0.52 -16.40 -22.60
N THR A 36 -1.27 -15.75 -21.70
CA THR A 36 -1.11 -14.33 -21.40
C THR A 36 0.28 -14.09 -20.81
N PRO A 37 1.05 -13.12 -21.35
CA PRO A 37 2.37 -12.82 -20.82
C PRO A 37 2.27 -12.44 -19.34
N LEU A 38 2.88 -13.27 -18.49
CA LEU A 38 2.99 -13.07 -17.05
C LEU A 38 4.00 -11.92 -16.78
N ILE A 39 3.58 -10.68 -16.98
CA ILE A 39 4.41 -9.54 -16.61
C ILE A 39 4.34 -9.41 -15.09
N GLY A 40 5.27 -10.07 -14.40
CA GLY A 40 5.35 -10.06 -12.92
C GLY A 40 5.49 -8.66 -12.31
N ALA A 41 5.87 -7.64 -13.10
CA ALA A 41 5.95 -6.26 -12.64
C ALA A 41 4.58 -5.67 -12.27
N SER A 42 3.49 -5.93 -13.04
CA SER A 42 2.17 -5.38 -12.72
C SER A 42 1.52 -6.09 -11.53
N GLY A 43 1.72 -7.41 -11.40
CA GLY A 43 1.34 -8.17 -10.22
C GLY A 43 2.08 -7.72 -8.95
N ALA A 44 3.39 -7.47 -9.05
CA ALA A 44 4.18 -6.92 -7.96
C ALA A 44 3.70 -5.52 -7.54
N ILE A 45 3.41 -4.64 -8.50
CA ILE A 45 2.81 -3.32 -8.23
C ILE A 45 1.45 -3.48 -7.54
N SER A 46 0.63 -4.43 -7.98
CA SER A 46 -0.65 -4.73 -7.33
C SER A 46 -0.45 -5.10 -5.85
N GLY A 47 0.61 -5.85 -5.53
CA GLY A 47 0.99 -6.11 -4.13
C GLY A 47 1.43 -4.87 -3.36
N VAL A 48 2.20 -3.97 -3.98
CA VAL A 48 2.52 -2.68 -3.36
C VAL A 48 1.25 -1.86 -3.07
N LEU A 49 0.26 -1.88 -3.96
CA LEU A 49 -1.04 -1.22 -3.75
C LEU A 49 -1.83 -1.86 -2.60
N GLY A 50 -1.81 -3.20 -2.49
CA GLY A 50 -2.38 -3.92 -1.35
C GLY A 50 -1.74 -3.52 -0.02
N ALA A 51 -0.41 -3.45 0.02
CA ALA A 51 0.32 -2.96 1.20
C ALA A 51 -0.01 -1.50 1.52
N TYR A 52 -0.10 -0.64 0.50
CA TYR A 52 -0.48 0.76 0.66
C TYR A 52 -1.85 0.90 1.32
N LEU A 53 -2.85 0.11 0.89
CA LEU A 53 -4.19 0.13 1.47
C LEU A 53 -4.16 -0.13 2.97
N ILE A 54 -3.35 -1.10 3.40
CA ILE A 54 -3.24 -1.49 4.81
C ILE A 54 -2.44 -0.46 5.60
N LEU A 55 -1.39 0.14 5.05
CA LEU A 55 -0.59 1.15 5.74
C LEU A 55 -1.34 2.49 5.87
N HIS A 56 -1.93 2.96 4.77
CA HIS A 56 -2.43 4.33 4.64
C HIS A 56 -3.85 4.40 4.06
N PRO A 57 -4.85 3.77 4.69
CA PRO A 57 -6.22 3.75 4.16
C PRO A 57 -6.82 5.15 4.04
N LYS A 58 -6.45 6.07 4.94
CA LYS A 58 -6.97 7.44 5.01
C LYS A 58 -6.16 8.46 4.18
N ALA A 59 -5.10 8.04 3.49
CA ALA A 59 -4.33 8.96 2.65
C ALA A 59 -5.23 9.54 1.55
N LYS A 60 -5.11 10.84 1.30
CA LYS A 60 -5.86 11.51 0.23
C LYS A 60 -5.02 11.51 -1.03
N VAL A 61 -5.56 10.91 -2.08
CA VAL A 61 -4.96 10.89 -3.42
C VAL A 61 -5.67 11.93 -4.26
N LEU A 62 -4.89 12.79 -4.91
CA LEU A 62 -5.42 13.73 -5.89
C LEU A 62 -5.71 12.97 -7.18
N VAL A 63 -6.98 12.96 -7.57
CA VAL A 63 -7.47 12.37 -8.81
C VAL A 63 -7.93 13.50 -9.72
N PRO A 64 -7.27 13.73 -10.87
CA PRO A 64 -7.73 14.71 -11.83
C PRO A 64 -8.94 14.14 -12.59
N VAL A 65 -10.16 14.59 -12.23
CA VAL A 65 -11.38 14.22 -12.95
C VAL A 65 -11.65 15.29 -14.00
N VAL A 66 -11.29 14.98 -15.26
CA VAL A 66 -11.37 15.86 -16.44
C VAL A 66 -10.46 17.09 -16.31
N VAL A 67 -10.86 18.07 -15.50
CA VAL A 67 -10.10 19.30 -15.20
C VAL A 67 -10.17 19.68 -13.71
N ILE A 68 -10.95 18.95 -12.89
CA ILE A 68 -11.16 19.25 -11.48
C ILE A 68 -10.32 18.29 -10.63
N PRO A 69 -9.36 18.79 -9.82
CA PRO A 69 -8.63 17.96 -8.88
C PRO A 69 -9.54 17.57 -7.71
N LEU A 70 -9.84 16.27 -7.57
CA LEU A 70 -10.59 15.74 -6.44
C LEU A 70 -9.66 14.98 -5.51
N TYR A 71 -9.75 15.26 -4.20
CA TYR A 71 -9.03 14.51 -3.19
C TYR A 71 -9.89 13.36 -2.68
N LEU A 72 -9.59 12.15 -3.14
CA LEU A 72 -10.30 10.95 -2.73
C LEU A 72 -9.45 10.12 -1.77
N PRO A 73 -10.05 9.49 -0.76
CA PRO A 73 -9.31 8.62 0.14
C PRO A 73 -8.81 7.39 -0.61
N ALA A 74 -7.58 6.98 -0.35
CA ALA A 74 -6.90 5.89 -1.04
C ALA A 74 -7.68 4.58 -0.93
N TRP A 75 -8.30 4.30 0.24
CA TRP A 75 -9.10 3.09 0.40
C TRP A 75 -10.22 2.97 -0.63
N LEU A 76 -10.88 4.07 -0.97
CA LEU A 76 -11.98 4.06 -1.93
C LEU A 76 -11.47 3.72 -3.33
N LEU A 77 -10.37 4.35 -3.74
CA LEU A 77 -9.76 4.13 -5.05
C LEU A 77 -9.22 2.71 -5.20
N LEU A 78 -8.53 2.20 -4.18
CA LEU A 78 -7.90 0.90 -4.21
C LEU A 78 -8.92 -0.24 -4.13
N VAL A 79 -9.96 -0.11 -3.31
CA VAL A 79 -11.05 -1.09 -3.25
C VAL A 79 -11.84 -1.10 -4.55
N PHE A 80 -12.14 0.08 -5.12
CA PHE A 80 -12.80 0.18 -6.43
C PHE A 80 -11.96 -0.48 -7.53
N TRP A 81 -10.67 -0.16 -7.61
CA TRP A 81 -9.75 -0.74 -8.59
C TRP A 81 -9.59 -2.26 -8.43
N PHE A 82 -9.55 -2.75 -7.19
CA PHE A 82 -9.49 -4.17 -6.89
C PHE A 82 -10.80 -4.89 -7.29
N GLY A 83 -11.96 -4.28 -7.00
CA GLY A 83 -13.26 -4.79 -7.42
C GLY A 83 -13.40 -4.86 -8.95
N PHE A 84 -12.87 -3.86 -9.66
CA PHE A 84 -12.86 -3.83 -11.12
C PHE A 84 -12.13 -5.03 -11.74
N GLN A 85 -11.13 -5.61 -11.07
CA GLN A 85 -10.44 -6.81 -11.58
C GLN A 85 -11.42 -7.99 -11.79
N PHE A 86 -12.41 -8.14 -10.89
CA PHE A 86 -13.44 -9.19 -10.99
C PHE A 86 -14.46 -8.91 -12.09
N VAL A 87 -14.80 -7.64 -12.32
CA VAL A 87 -15.66 -7.23 -13.43
C VAL A 87 -14.97 -7.51 -14.76
N ALA A 88 -13.69 -7.15 -14.88
CA ALA A 88 -12.91 -7.41 -16.08
C ALA A 88 -12.74 -8.92 -16.36
N LEU A 89 -12.62 -9.74 -15.31
CA LEU A 89 -12.67 -11.21 -15.44
C LEU A 89 -14.04 -11.70 -15.96
N ALA A 90 -15.13 -11.14 -15.44
CA ALA A 90 -16.49 -11.53 -15.83
C ALA A 90 -16.87 -11.13 -17.26
N ASP A 91 -16.35 -9.99 -17.75
CA ASP A 91 -16.52 -9.53 -19.14
C ASP A 91 -15.63 -10.29 -20.15
N GLY A 92 -15.02 -11.39 -19.73
CA GLY A 92 -14.23 -12.28 -20.58
C GLY A 92 -12.74 -11.95 -20.66
N GLY A 93 -12.29 -10.89 -19.97
CA GLY A 93 -10.88 -10.48 -19.88
C GLY A 93 -10.27 -10.11 -21.23
N SER A 94 -9.65 -8.94 -21.36
CA SER A 94 -8.75 -8.73 -22.50
C SER A 94 -7.65 -9.81 -22.47
N SER A 95 -7.44 -10.52 -23.58
CA SER A 95 -6.59 -11.73 -23.66
C SER A 95 -5.12 -11.52 -23.25
N ASN A 96 -4.71 -10.27 -23.03
CA ASN A 96 -3.36 -9.87 -22.71
C ASN A 96 -3.17 -9.38 -21.26
N VAL A 97 -4.19 -9.46 -20.39
CA VAL A 97 -4.09 -9.02 -18.99
C VAL A 97 -4.27 -10.19 -18.02
N ALA A 98 -3.25 -10.45 -17.20
CA ALA A 98 -3.26 -11.48 -16.19
C ALA A 98 -4.01 -11.01 -14.93
N TRP A 99 -5.35 -10.97 -15.00
CA TRP A 99 -6.21 -10.45 -13.92
C TRP A 99 -6.04 -11.20 -12.58
N TRP A 100 -5.85 -12.53 -12.61
CA TRP A 100 -5.59 -13.30 -11.40
C TRP A 100 -4.24 -12.96 -10.77
N ALA A 101 -3.24 -12.57 -11.56
CA ALA A 101 -1.98 -12.05 -11.04
C ALA A 101 -2.17 -10.73 -10.28
N HIS A 102 -3.01 -9.83 -10.76
CA HIS A 102 -3.30 -8.58 -10.04
C HIS A 102 -4.03 -8.84 -8.72
N ILE A 103 -5.05 -9.71 -8.74
CA ILE A 103 -5.81 -10.08 -7.54
C ILE A 103 -4.89 -10.76 -6.52
N GLY A 104 -4.15 -11.78 -6.95
CA GLY A 104 -3.21 -12.51 -6.11
C GLY A 104 -2.10 -11.63 -5.55
N GLY A 105 -1.53 -10.77 -6.39
CA GLY A 105 -0.53 -9.78 -5.99
C GLY A 105 -1.05 -8.85 -4.92
N PHE A 106 -2.23 -8.25 -5.12
CA PHE A 106 -2.85 -7.33 -4.17
C PHE A 106 -3.09 -8.00 -2.80
N VAL A 107 -3.67 -9.20 -2.79
CA VAL A 107 -3.90 -9.96 -1.57
C VAL A 107 -2.58 -10.35 -0.89
N ALA A 108 -1.59 -10.79 -1.65
CA ALA A 108 -0.26 -11.11 -1.13
C ALA A 108 0.38 -9.89 -0.45
N GLY A 109 0.36 -8.74 -1.09
CA GLY A 109 0.95 -7.54 -0.52
C GLY A 109 0.22 -7.03 0.73
N ALA A 110 -1.12 -7.06 0.73
CA ALA A 110 -1.94 -6.70 1.89
C ALA A 110 -1.69 -7.63 3.09
N THR A 111 -1.43 -8.91 2.86
CA THR A 111 -1.17 -9.90 3.91
C THR A 111 0.29 -9.91 4.38
N LEU A 112 1.25 -9.62 3.49
CA LEU A 112 2.68 -9.64 3.81
C LEU A 112 3.18 -8.38 4.53
N ILE A 113 2.53 -7.23 4.32
CA ILE A 113 3.04 -5.96 4.87
C ILE A 113 3.26 -5.93 6.39
N PRO A 114 2.47 -6.61 7.25
CA PRO A 114 2.73 -6.63 8.70
C PRO A 114 4.10 -7.23 9.06
N PHE A 115 4.65 -8.10 8.21
CA PHE A 115 5.93 -8.79 8.42
C PHE A 115 7.13 -8.02 7.86
N PHE A 116 6.91 -7.16 6.86
CA PHE A 116 7.98 -6.41 6.19
C PHE A 116 8.17 -5.00 6.76
N ARG A 117 7.11 -4.37 7.26
CA ARG A 117 7.17 -3.02 7.85
C ARG A 117 8.09 -2.95 9.07
N TYR A 118 8.62 -1.76 9.36
CA TYR A 118 9.20 -1.49 10.67
C TYR A 118 8.11 -1.56 11.75
N ARG A 119 8.42 -2.18 12.90
CA ARG A 119 7.46 -2.33 14.02
C ARG A 119 6.88 -0.99 14.50
N ALA A 120 7.65 0.10 14.36
CA ALA A 120 7.25 1.44 14.76
C ALA A 120 6.27 2.12 13.79
N VAL A 121 6.18 1.69 12.53
CA VAL A 121 5.25 2.28 11.55
C VAL A 121 3.90 1.63 11.73
N PRO A 122 2.82 2.34 12.12
CA PRO A 122 1.51 1.74 12.40
C PRO A 122 0.81 1.19 11.14
N LEU A 123 -0.16 0.29 11.34
CA LEU A 123 -1.08 -0.12 10.28
C LEU A 123 -2.35 0.74 10.38
N PHE A 124 -3.08 0.82 9.27
CA PHE A 124 -4.37 1.48 9.16
C PHE A 124 -4.36 2.97 9.54
N GLY A 125 -3.21 3.64 9.37
CA GLY A 125 -3.02 5.04 9.79
C GLY A 125 -3.23 5.27 11.28
N MET A 126 -3.11 4.22 12.12
CA MET A 126 -3.29 4.31 13.57
C MET A 126 -2.04 4.93 14.23
N GLY A 127 -1.89 6.25 14.12
CA GLY A 127 -0.76 6.99 14.70
C GLY A 127 -0.17 8.09 13.82
N ASP A 128 -0.68 8.26 12.60
CA ASP A 128 -0.18 9.29 11.68
C ASP A 128 -0.77 10.66 12.05
N PRO A 129 0.04 11.69 12.35
CA PRO A 129 -0.44 13.06 12.35
C PRO A 129 -0.92 13.44 10.92
N PRO A 130 -1.81 14.44 10.75
CA PRO A 130 -2.50 14.73 9.49
C PRO A 130 -1.64 15.07 8.25
N GLY A 131 -0.32 14.91 8.28
CA GLY A 131 0.63 15.21 7.20
C GLY A 131 1.50 14.04 6.71
N GLY A 132 1.24 12.81 7.14
CA GLY A 132 2.05 11.64 6.75
C GLY A 132 3.34 11.48 7.55
N VAL A 133 3.84 10.25 7.61
CA VAL A 133 5.03 9.92 8.41
C VAL A 133 6.28 10.37 7.68
N THR A 134 6.84 11.53 8.08
CA THR A 134 8.24 11.84 7.77
C THR A 134 9.11 11.07 8.76
N LEU A 135 9.48 9.82 8.43
CA LEU A 135 10.60 9.15 9.10
C LEU A 135 11.88 9.85 8.66
N ARG A 136 12.18 10.98 9.30
CA ARG A 136 13.48 11.63 9.18
C ARG A 136 14.53 10.59 9.61
N ARG A 137 15.34 10.16 8.64
CA ARG A 137 16.47 9.26 8.87
C ARG A 137 17.36 9.88 9.94
N GLY A 138 17.29 9.34 11.16
CA GLY A 138 18.01 9.85 12.32
C GLY A 138 17.29 10.99 13.05
N VAL A 139 17.17 10.85 14.37
CA VAL A 139 16.63 11.81 15.36
C VAL A 139 15.13 11.67 15.66
N GLY A 140 14.82 10.68 16.52
CA GLY A 140 14.28 11.00 17.84
C GLY A 140 12.81 11.40 17.96
N TRP A 141 11.90 10.44 17.82
CA TRP A 141 10.53 10.53 18.34
C TRP A 141 10.45 10.86 19.85
N GLN A 142 11.53 10.60 20.60
CA GLN A 142 11.61 10.89 22.03
C GLN A 142 11.55 12.39 22.40
N ARG A 143 11.79 13.32 21.45
CA ARG A 143 11.79 14.76 21.75
C ARG A 143 10.42 15.42 21.64
N ALA A 144 9.49 14.86 20.86
CA ALA A 144 8.19 15.46 20.63
C ALA A 144 7.20 15.24 21.79
N GLN A 145 7.33 14.14 22.54
CA GLN A 145 6.48 13.89 23.71
C GLN A 145 6.94 14.64 24.97
N LYS A 146 8.25 14.88 25.12
CA LYS A 146 8.80 15.57 26.31
C LYS A 146 8.44 17.06 26.40
N GLY A 147 7.91 17.67 25.33
CA GLY A 147 7.48 19.06 25.31
C GLY A 147 6.05 19.33 25.77
N ARG A 148 5.22 18.30 25.98
CA ARG A 148 3.81 18.46 26.37
C ARG A 148 3.51 18.25 27.86
N ASP A 149 4.47 17.70 28.61
CA ASP A 149 4.31 17.39 30.05
C ASP A 149 5.12 18.32 30.97
N GLY A 150 5.69 19.39 30.41
CA GLY A 150 6.56 20.33 31.13
C GLY A 150 5.86 21.65 31.47
N SER A 151 5.13 21.67 32.59
CA SER A 151 4.93 22.85 33.46
C SER A 151 4.58 24.21 32.83
N ARG A 152 3.32 24.64 32.98
CA ARG A 152 2.98 26.04 33.31
C ARG A 152 1.73 26.10 34.21
N ARG A 153 1.93 25.85 35.51
CA ARG A 153 1.24 26.64 36.55
C ARG A 153 2.17 27.82 36.84
N GLY A 154 1.68 29.03 36.62
CA GLY A 154 2.42 30.22 37.05
C GLY A 154 2.31 30.39 38.57
N PRO A 155 3.13 31.26 39.20
CA PRO A 155 3.01 31.53 40.64
C PRO A 155 1.67 32.15 41.06
N TRP A 156 0.76 32.43 40.12
CA TRP A 156 -0.55 33.06 40.36
C TRP A 156 -1.71 32.43 39.56
N GLY A 157 -1.60 31.15 39.18
CA GLY A 157 -2.62 30.43 38.41
C GLY A 157 -2.03 29.60 37.29
#